data_AF-A0A2Z3HXL6-F1
#
_entry.id   AF-A0A2Z3HXL6-F1
#
_cell.length_a   1.000
_cell.length_b   1.000
_cell.length_c   1.000
_cell.angle_alpha   90.00
_cell.angle_beta   90.00
_cell.angle_gamma   90.00
#
_symmetry.space_group_name_H-M   'P 1'
#
loop_
_entity.id
_entity.type
_entity.pdbx_description
1 polymer ?
#
loop_
_entity_poly.entity_id
_entity_poly.type
_entity_poly.pdbx_seq_one_letter_code
_entity_poly.pdbx_strand_id
1 'polypeptide(L)'
;MRLPTAIFAAFLFLAGPTIAAPSAAELQAGLAGDWKGALGYRNYQDDKLMELPVQTRITAMGDGVTVLRTSVFDDGPSAGAVRITTASLFDPAAGAVTSASLRKGRPAEVFTETVTVPDYRDPTHWTIVYQRTGVDGDAEARIRITETRDGATLLSVKEVRPLSPPDAPWAFRNQTRLVRVGG
;
A
#
# COMPACT_ATOMS: atom_id res chain seq x y z
N MET A 1 13.93 54.97 48.48
CA MET A 1 13.00 54.00 47.84
C MET A 1 13.82 53.21 46.82
N ARG A 2 14.20 51.96 47.13
CA ARG A 2 15.05 51.09 46.29
C ARG A 2 14.16 50.06 45.60
N LEU A 3 14.10 50.04 44.27
CA LEU A 3 13.43 48.96 43.52
C LEU A 3 14.34 47.73 43.45
N PRO A 4 13.79 46.49 43.51
CA PRO A 4 14.57 45.28 43.33
C PRO A 4 14.68 44.91 41.84
N THR A 5 15.89 44.59 41.41
CA THR A 5 16.18 44.03 40.08
C THR A 5 15.78 42.55 40.07
N ALA A 6 14.72 42.19 39.33
CA ALA A 6 14.37 40.80 39.07
C ALA A 6 15.19 40.28 37.89
N ILE A 7 16.00 39.24 38.12
CA ILE A 7 16.74 38.52 37.09
C ILE A 7 15.75 37.54 36.43
N PHE A 8 15.46 37.75 35.15
CA PHE A 8 14.71 36.81 34.32
C PHE A 8 15.68 35.78 33.75
N ALA A 9 15.60 34.52 34.22
CA ALA A 9 16.32 33.41 33.63
C ALA A 9 15.54 32.91 32.40
N ALA A 10 16.10 33.10 31.21
CA ALA A 10 15.55 32.56 29.97
C ALA A 10 15.95 31.08 29.84
N PHE A 11 14.97 30.17 29.93
CA PHE A 11 15.15 28.78 29.55
C PHE A 11 15.08 28.66 28.03
N LEU A 12 16.23 28.38 27.40
CA LEU A 12 16.28 27.92 26.01
C LEU A 12 15.79 26.46 25.95
N PHE A 13 14.60 26.26 25.38
CA PHE A 13 14.17 24.93 24.95
C PHE A 13 14.91 24.57 23.66
N LEU A 14 15.87 23.64 23.77
CA LEU A 14 16.46 22.98 22.61
C LEU A 14 15.41 22.01 22.04
N ALA A 15 14.82 22.35 20.89
CA ALA A 15 14.05 21.41 20.11
C ALA A 15 14.99 20.30 19.63
N GLY A 16 14.78 19.07 20.11
CA GLY A 16 15.51 17.90 19.62
C GLY A 16 15.20 17.63 18.14
N PRO A 17 16.06 16.87 17.44
CA PRO A 17 15.83 16.53 16.04
C PRO A 17 14.52 15.74 15.91
N THR A 18 13.57 16.28 15.15
CA THR A 18 12.39 15.55 14.72
C THR A 18 12.85 14.51 13.70
N ILE A 19 12.82 13.22 14.05
CA ILE A 19 12.98 12.15 13.06
C ILE A 19 11.77 12.24 12.13
N ALA A 20 12.00 12.55 10.86
CA ALA A 20 10.95 12.53 9.86
C ALA A 20 10.36 11.13 9.77
N ALA A 21 9.03 11.03 9.71
CA ALA A 21 8.37 9.75 9.47
C ALA A 21 8.88 9.15 8.14
N PRO A 22 9.07 7.82 8.06
CA PRO A 22 9.59 7.20 6.85
C PRO A 22 8.63 7.41 5.67
N SER A 23 9.21 7.57 4.50
CA SER A 23 8.48 7.59 3.24
C SER A 23 7.85 6.23 2.95
N ALA A 24 6.77 6.22 2.16
CA ALA A 24 6.18 4.98 1.66
C ALA A 24 7.19 4.13 0.88
N ALA A 25 8.13 4.77 0.17
CA ALA A 25 9.20 4.09 -0.56
C ALA A 25 10.09 3.26 0.38
N GLU A 26 10.53 3.83 1.50
CA GLU A 26 11.36 3.13 2.50
C GLU A 26 10.59 1.96 3.14
N LEU A 27 9.32 2.16 3.48
CA LEU A 27 8.47 1.12 4.06
C LEU A 27 8.25 -0.05 3.09
N GLN A 28 8.04 0.25 1.80
CA GLN A 28 7.86 -0.73 0.74
C GLN A 28 9.15 -1.47 0.42
N ALA A 29 10.30 -0.79 0.41
CA ALA A 29 11.59 -1.43 0.27
C ALA A 29 11.84 -2.45 1.39
N GLY A 30 11.39 -2.14 2.62
CA GLY A 30 11.44 -3.05 3.76
C GLY A 30 10.60 -4.33 3.62
N LEU A 31 9.77 -4.46 2.58
CA LEU A 31 9.02 -5.67 2.25
C LEU A 31 9.81 -6.66 1.39
N ALA A 32 11.01 -6.30 0.92
CA ALA A 32 11.82 -7.17 0.06
C ALA A 32 11.95 -8.60 0.63
N GLY A 33 11.81 -9.60 -0.24
CA GLY A 33 11.82 -11.01 0.09
C GLY A 33 10.58 -11.77 -0.39
N ASP A 34 10.43 -12.97 0.15
CA ASP A 34 9.38 -13.91 -0.22
C ASP A 34 8.21 -13.91 0.74
N TRP A 35 7.03 -14.05 0.17
CA TRP A 35 5.75 -14.00 0.85
C TRP A 35 4.81 -15.05 0.27
N LYS A 36 3.94 -15.60 1.12
CA LYS A 36 2.87 -16.52 0.71
C LYS A 36 1.58 -16.22 1.46
N GLY A 37 0.45 -16.55 0.88
CA GLY A 37 -0.83 -16.44 1.55
C GLY A 37 -1.99 -16.58 0.58
N ALA A 38 -2.93 -15.64 0.63
CA ALA A 38 -4.17 -15.71 -0.12
C ALA A 38 -4.49 -14.41 -0.86
N LEU A 39 -4.94 -14.54 -2.11
CA LEU A 39 -5.68 -13.52 -2.85
C LEU A 39 -7.18 -13.77 -2.62
N GLY A 40 -7.85 -12.85 -1.94
CA GLY A 40 -9.28 -12.92 -1.64
C GLY A 40 -10.11 -12.03 -2.56
N TYR A 41 -11.23 -12.52 -3.06
CA TYR A 41 -12.22 -11.73 -3.81
C TYR A 41 -13.64 -12.11 -3.42
N ARG A 42 -14.58 -11.19 -3.60
CA ARG A 42 -16.01 -11.50 -3.42
C ARG A 42 -16.52 -12.31 -4.60
N ASN A 43 -17.17 -13.43 -4.32
CA ASN A 43 -17.99 -14.12 -5.31
C ASN A 43 -19.31 -13.34 -5.48
N TYR A 44 -19.57 -12.86 -6.69
CA TYR A 44 -20.79 -12.09 -7.00
C TYR A 44 -22.09 -12.89 -6.89
N GLN A 45 -22.02 -14.23 -6.80
CA GLN A 45 -23.20 -15.09 -6.72
C GLN A 45 -23.73 -15.26 -5.29
N ASP A 46 -22.84 -15.39 -4.29
CA ASP A 46 -23.22 -15.69 -2.90
C ASP A 46 -22.59 -14.74 -1.86
N ASP A 47 -21.94 -13.67 -2.30
CA ASP A 47 -21.26 -12.63 -1.50
C ASP A 47 -20.22 -13.17 -0.49
N LYS A 48 -19.72 -14.38 -0.72
CA LYS A 48 -18.68 -14.98 0.12
C LYS A 48 -17.29 -14.56 -0.37
N LEU A 49 -16.38 -14.45 0.59
CA LEU A 49 -14.95 -14.32 0.30
C LEU A 49 -14.43 -15.66 -0.20
N MET A 50 -13.96 -15.69 -1.44
CA MET A 50 -13.17 -16.78 -1.99
C MET A 50 -11.70 -16.43 -1.92
N GLU A 51 -10.85 -17.39 -1.57
CA GLU A 51 -9.41 -17.20 -1.48
C GLU A 51 -8.66 -18.17 -2.41
N LEU A 52 -7.70 -17.64 -3.16
CA LEU A 52 -6.75 -18.41 -3.95
C LEU A 52 -5.37 -18.33 -3.31
N PRO A 53 -4.65 -19.46 -3.14
CA PRO A 53 -3.27 -19.44 -2.69
C PRO A 53 -2.41 -18.58 -3.62
N VAL A 54 -1.64 -17.66 -3.05
CA VAL A 54 -0.75 -16.77 -3.80
C VAL A 54 0.66 -16.80 -3.21
N GLN A 55 1.65 -16.80 -4.08
CA GLN A 55 3.05 -16.56 -3.75
C GLN A 55 3.45 -15.20 -4.29
N THR A 56 4.15 -14.40 -3.49
CA THR A 56 4.59 -13.06 -3.88
C THR A 56 6.06 -12.89 -3.55
N ARG A 57 6.86 -12.43 -4.52
CA ARG A 57 8.22 -11.94 -4.28
C ARG A 57 8.23 -10.43 -4.47
N ILE A 58 8.82 -9.73 -3.51
CA ILE A 58 9.03 -8.29 -3.55
C ILE A 58 10.54 -8.04 -3.64
N THR A 59 10.96 -7.17 -4.56
CA THR A 59 12.36 -6.80 -4.78
C THR A 59 12.48 -5.28 -4.74
N ALA A 60 13.29 -4.74 -3.83
CA ALA A 60 13.72 -3.35 -3.89
C ALA A 60 14.89 -3.24 -4.89
N MET A 61 14.86 -2.26 -5.79
CA MET A 61 15.84 -2.16 -6.87
C MET A 61 17.17 -1.47 -6.48
N GLY A 62 17.28 -1.00 -5.23
CA GLY A 62 18.50 -0.40 -4.69
C GLY A 62 18.65 1.11 -4.96
N ASP A 63 17.77 1.70 -5.77
CA ASP A 63 17.69 3.14 -6.02
C ASP A 63 16.86 3.90 -4.96
N GLY A 64 16.33 3.19 -3.97
CA GLY A 64 15.54 3.73 -2.86
C GLY A 64 14.09 4.09 -3.21
N VAL A 65 13.69 4.03 -4.48
CA VAL A 65 12.37 4.49 -4.95
C VAL A 65 11.65 3.49 -5.85
N THR A 66 12.33 2.46 -6.35
CA THR A 66 11.73 1.46 -7.23
C THR A 66 11.57 0.12 -6.52
N VAL A 67 10.35 -0.43 -6.59
CA VAL A 67 9.99 -1.75 -6.06
C VAL A 67 9.33 -2.58 -7.16
N LEU A 68 9.75 -3.84 -7.29
CA LEU A 68 9.08 -4.84 -8.10
C LEU A 68 8.32 -5.81 -7.21
N ARG A 69 7.04 -6.03 -7.50
CA ARG A 69 6.21 -7.05 -6.87
C ARG A 69 5.77 -8.04 -7.93
N THR A 70 6.09 -9.32 -7.75
CA THR A 70 5.60 -10.40 -8.62
C THR A 70 4.76 -11.37 -7.80
N SER A 71 3.49 -11.51 -8.17
CA SER A 71 2.54 -12.45 -7.56
C SER A 71 2.17 -13.55 -8.53
N VAL A 72 2.07 -14.78 -8.04
CA VAL A 72 1.69 -15.98 -8.79
C VAL A 72 0.60 -16.74 -8.03
N PHE A 73 -0.49 -17.08 -8.73
CA PHE A 73 -1.60 -17.88 -8.21
C PHE A 73 -2.22 -18.71 -9.33
N ASP A 74 -2.98 -19.74 -8.98
CA ASP A 74 -3.76 -20.54 -9.94
C ASP A 74 -5.22 -20.07 -9.91
N ASP A 75 -5.74 -19.66 -11.08
CA ASP A 75 -7.11 -19.15 -11.27
C ASP A 75 -8.03 -20.24 -11.87
N GLY A 76 -7.73 -21.50 -11.58
CA GLY A 76 -8.54 -22.67 -11.88
C GLY A 76 -8.35 -23.23 -13.30
N PRO A 77 -9.08 -24.30 -13.65
CA PRO A 77 -8.81 -25.11 -14.85
C PRO A 77 -8.86 -24.34 -16.18
N SER A 78 -9.65 -23.26 -16.24
CA SER A 78 -9.84 -22.47 -17.46
C SER A 78 -8.79 -21.36 -17.62
N ALA A 79 -8.37 -20.70 -16.53
CA ALA A 79 -7.43 -19.58 -16.59
C ALA A 79 -5.98 -20.00 -16.28
N GLY A 80 -5.81 -21.07 -15.49
CA GLY A 80 -4.53 -21.65 -15.10
C GLY A 80 -3.66 -20.70 -14.27
N ALA A 81 -2.34 -20.92 -14.33
CA ALA A 81 -1.38 -20.13 -13.60
C ALA A 81 -1.34 -18.66 -14.09
N VAL A 82 -1.69 -17.74 -13.19
CA VAL A 82 -1.61 -16.30 -13.38
C VAL A 82 -0.33 -15.78 -12.75
N ARG A 83 0.42 -14.98 -13.50
CA ARG A 83 1.53 -14.16 -13.00
C ARG A 83 1.21 -12.70 -13.25
N ILE A 84 1.35 -11.89 -12.21
CA ILE A 84 1.28 -10.43 -12.28
C ILE A 84 2.62 -9.89 -11.79
N THR A 85 3.23 -9.02 -12.59
CA THR A 85 4.42 -8.26 -12.19
C THR A 85 4.07 -6.78 -12.22
N THR A 86 4.29 -6.11 -11.09
CA THR A 86 4.08 -4.67 -10.94
C THR A 86 5.41 -4.01 -10.60
N ALA A 87 5.80 -3.03 -11.40
CA ALA A 87 6.88 -2.11 -11.07
C ALA A 87 6.26 -0.83 -10.51
N SER A 88 6.73 -0.38 -9.36
CA SER A 88 6.29 0.85 -8.70
C SER A 88 7.46 1.79 -8.51
N LEU A 89 7.33 3.02 -9.02
CA LEU A 89 8.26 4.13 -8.84
C LEU A 89 7.63 5.15 -7.90
N PHE A 90 8.17 5.26 -6.69
CA PHE A 90 7.71 6.20 -5.67
C PHE A 90 8.35 7.58 -5.88
N ASP A 91 7.54 8.61 -5.70
CA ASP A 91 7.97 10.02 -5.61
C ASP A 91 7.59 10.55 -4.22
N PRO A 92 8.52 10.48 -3.24
CA PRO A 92 8.28 10.97 -1.89
C PRO A 92 8.00 12.47 -1.83
N ALA A 93 8.54 13.26 -2.75
CA ALA A 93 8.34 14.71 -2.77
C ALA A 93 6.93 15.07 -3.24
N ALA A 94 6.39 14.34 -4.22
CA ALA A 94 5.01 14.50 -4.68
C ALA A 94 3.98 13.75 -3.84
N GLY A 95 4.40 12.85 -2.93
CA GLY A 95 3.49 11.97 -2.19
C GLY A 95 2.72 11.03 -3.12
N ALA A 96 3.41 10.49 -4.13
CA ALA A 96 2.79 9.70 -5.20
C ALA A 96 3.59 8.43 -5.52
N VAL A 97 2.93 7.48 -6.18
CA VAL A 97 3.58 6.33 -6.81
C VAL A 97 3.02 6.15 -8.21
N THR A 98 3.89 5.91 -9.18
CA THR A 98 3.48 5.49 -10.52
C THR A 98 3.82 4.03 -10.69
N SER A 99 2.84 3.25 -11.12
CA SER A 99 2.97 1.80 -11.28
C SER A 99 2.66 1.35 -12.69
N ALA A 100 3.41 0.35 -13.16
CA ALA A 100 3.14 -0.41 -14.38
C ALA A 100 2.90 -1.87 -14.01
N SER A 101 1.72 -2.41 -14.34
CA SER A 101 1.31 -3.77 -14.04
C SER A 101 1.15 -4.60 -15.31
N LEU A 102 1.76 -5.78 -15.32
CA LEU A 102 1.79 -6.68 -16.46
C LEU A 102 1.15 -8.03 -16.08
N ARG A 103 0.16 -8.46 -16.87
CA ARG A 103 -0.49 -9.77 -16.79
C ARG A 103 -0.67 -10.33 -18.20
N LYS A 104 -0.25 -11.58 -18.42
CA LYS A 104 -0.45 -12.27 -19.71
C LYS A 104 -1.93 -12.21 -20.11
N GLY A 105 -2.19 -11.85 -21.37
CA GLY A 105 -3.55 -11.78 -21.92
C GLY A 105 -4.35 -10.55 -21.52
N ARG A 106 -3.73 -9.56 -20.86
CA ARG A 106 -4.31 -8.25 -20.58
C ARG A 106 -3.39 -7.13 -21.10
N PRO A 107 -3.93 -5.97 -21.50
CA PRO A 107 -3.12 -4.78 -21.73
C PRO A 107 -2.29 -4.43 -20.49
N ALA A 108 -1.11 -3.84 -20.69
CA ALA A 108 -0.35 -3.29 -19.59
C ALA A 108 -1.14 -2.13 -18.95
N GLU A 109 -1.26 -2.13 -17.63
CA GLU A 109 -1.91 -1.06 -16.89
C GLU A 109 -0.85 -0.13 -16.31
N VAL A 110 -0.94 1.15 -16.66
CA VAL A 110 -0.09 2.21 -16.06
C VAL A 110 -1.00 3.18 -15.33
N PHE A 111 -0.67 3.48 -14.08
CA PHE A 111 -1.45 4.40 -13.26
C PHE A 111 -0.60 5.08 -12.20
N THR A 112 -1.07 6.24 -11.74
CA THR A 112 -0.45 6.97 -10.63
C THR A 112 -1.46 7.07 -9.49
N GLU A 113 -0.97 6.90 -8.26
CA GLU A 113 -1.74 6.98 -7.03
C GLU A 113 -1.12 8.03 -6.09
N THR A 114 -1.97 8.77 -5.37
CA THR A 114 -1.54 9.50 -4.18
C THR A 114 -1.29 8.51 -3.06
N VAL A 115 -0.23 8.74 -2.28
CA VAL A 115 0.23 7.84 -1.22
C VAL A 115 0.32 8.58 0.09
N THR A 116 -0.21 7.97 1.15
CA THR A 116 -0.12 8.50 2.51
C THR A 116 0.26 7.39 3.49
N VAL A 117 0.96 7.74 4.57
CA VAL A 117 1.32 6.85 5.67
C VAL A 117 0.55 7.29 6.92
N PRO A 118 -0.73 6.90 7.08
CA PRO A 118 -1.56 7.38 8.20
C PRO A 118 -1.18 6.79 9.56
N ASP A 119 -0.51 5.63 9.60
CA ASP A 119 -0.05 4.99 10.83
C ASP A 119 1.37 4.42 10.65
N TYR A 120 2.23 4.70 11.63
CA TYR A 120 3.59 4.18 11.69
C TYR A 120 4.00 4.01 13.15
N ARG A 121 4.38 2.78 13.51
CA ARG A 121 4.93 2.45 14.82
C ARG A 121 6.40 2.10 14.73
N ASP A 122 6.76 1.25 13.78
CA ASP A 122 8.14 0.84 13.49
C ASP A 122 8.26 0.27 12.05
N PRO A 123 9.46 -0.07 11.54
CA PRO A 123 9.64 -0.56 10.17
C PRO A 123 8.83 -1.79 9.76
N THR A 124 8.29 -2.52 10.74
CA THR A 124 7.47 -3.72 10.56
C THR A 124 6.00 -3.55 10.96
N HIS A 125 5.61 -2.37 11.46
CA HIS A 125 4.26 -2.06 11.92
C HIS A 125 3.79 -0.70 11.38
N TRP A 126 3.02 -0.71 10.30
CA TRP A 126 2.58 0.51 9.62
C TRP A 126 1.37 0.28 8.72
N THR A 127 0.73 1.37 8.31
CA THR A 127 -0.30 1.39 7.27
C THR A 127 0.04 2.42 6.19
N ILE A 128 -0.12 2.03 4.92
CA ILE A 128 -0.05 2.91 3.75
C ILE A 128 -1.41 2.90 3.06
N VAL A 129 -1.86 4.07 2.62
CA VAL A 129 -3.08 4.22 1.81
C VAL A 129 -2.71 4.81 0.46
N TYR A 130 -3.07 4.08 -0.59
CA TYR A 130 -2.98 4.47 -2.00
C TYR A 130 -4.36 4.87 -2.51
N GLN A 131 -4.47 5.98 -3.25
CA GLN A 131 -5.74 6.41 -3.83
C GLN A 131 -5.57 6.93 -5.26
N ARG A 132 -6.56 6.65 -6.10
CA ARG A 132 -6.72 7.26 -7.42
C ARG A 132 -8.17 7.24 -7.88
N THR A 133 -8.46 7.99 -8.94
CA THR A 133 -9.63 7.72 -9.79
C THR A 133 -9.25 6.68 -10.84
N GLY A 134 -10.19 5.81 -11.18
CA GLY A 134 -10.02 4.81 -12.23
C GLY A 134 -11.36 4.24 -12.66
N VAL A 135 -11.32 3.08 -13.30
CA VAL A 135 -12.50 2.36 -13.78
C VAL A 135 -12.70 1.10 -12.93
N ASP A 136 -13.94 0.85 -12.55
CA ASP A 136 -14.38 -0.37 -11.89
C ASP A 136 -15.60 -0.94 -12.63
N GLY A 137 -15.41 -2.09 -13.29
CA GLY A 137 -16.37 -2.57 -14.29
C GLY A 137 -16.44 -1.60 -15.47
N ASP A 138 -17.63 -1.06 -15.72
CA ASP A 138 -17.88 -0.09 -16.80
C ASP A 138 -18.08 1.35 -16.28
N ALA A 139 -17.79 1.60 -14.99
CA ALA A 139 -18.05 2.89 -14.33
C ALA A 139 -16.79 3.52 -13.74
N GLU A 140 -16.75 4.85 -13.71
CA GLU A 140 -15.70 5.58 -13.00
C GLU A 140 -15.88 5.47 -11.48
N ALA A 141 -14.76 5.23 -10.79
CA ALA A 141 -14.73 5.07 -9.35
C ALA A 141 -13.46 5.68 -8.74
N ARG A 142 -13.57 6.11 -7.49
CA ARG A 142 -12.41 6.23 -6.61
C ARG A 142 -11.99 4.83 -6.19
N ILE A 143 -10.70 4.55 -6.31
CA ILE A 143 -10.06 3.32 -5.87
C ILE A 143 -9.20 3.67 -4.68
N ARG A 144 -9.27 2.85 -3.63
CA ARG A 144 -8.40 2.92 -2.47
C ARG A 144 -7.77 1.56 -2.24
N ILE A 145 -6.48 1.54 -1.97
CA ILE A 145 -5.78 0.36 -1.46
C ILE A 145 -5.23 0.73 -0.08
N THR A 146 -5.65 0.01 0.95
CA THR A 146 -5.07 0.12 2.29
C THR A 146 -4.16 -1.08 2.51
N GLU A 147 -2.87 -0.83 2.67
CA GLU A 147 -1.88 -1.87 2.96
C GLU A 147 -1.34 -1.70 4.38
N THR A 148 -1.51 -2.73 5.20
CA THR A 148 -1.07 -2.77 6.60
C THR A 148 -0.05 -3.87 6.79
N ARG A 149 1.10 -3.52 7.35
CA ARG A 149 2.11 -4.47 7.81
C ARG A 149 2.02 -4.60 9.33
N ASP A 150 2.00 -5.84 9.80
CA ASP A 150 2.03 -6.21 11.21
C ASP A 150 3.02 -7.36 11.40
N GLY A 151 4.26 -6.99 11.76
CA GLY A 151 5.41 -7.88 11.84
C GLY A 151 5.72 -8.61 10.53
N ALA A 152 5.47 -9.92 10.54
CA ALA A 152 5.67 -10.84 9.42
C ALA A 152 4.43 -10.99 8.52
N THR A 153 3.36 -10.23 8.78
CA THR A 153 2.13 -10.26 7.98
C THR A 153 1.95 -8.96 7.19
N LEU A 154 1.33 -9.07 6.03
CA LEU A 154 0.99 -7.95 5.17
C LEU A 154 -0.42 -8.16 4.61
N LEU A 155 -1.33 -7.22 4.89
CA LEU A 155 -2.69 -7.22 4.37
C LEU A 155 -2.86 -6.01 3.45
N SER A 156 -3.27 -6.25 2.21
CA SER A 156 -3.66 -5.22 1.25
C SER A 156 -5.14 -5.39 0.95
N VAL A 157 -5.95 -4.35 1.14
CA VAL A 157 -7.39 -4.35 0.85
C VAL A 157 -7.68 -3.30 -0.21
N LYS A 158 -8.26 -3.72 -1.33
CA LYS A 158 -8.78 -2.84 -2.36
C LYS A 158 -10.27 -2.60 -2.15
N GLU A 159 -10.62 -1.32 -2.09
CA GLU A 159 -11.99 -0.84 -2.04
C GLU A 159 -12.24 0.14 -3.19
N VAL A 160 -13.48 0.24 -3.62
CA VAL A 160 -13.90 1.21 -4.62
C VAL A 160 -15.14 1.95 -4.17
N ARG A 161 -15.31 3.15 -4.71
CA ARG A 161 -16.49 3.98 -4.51
C ARG A 161 -16.84 4.65 -5.83
N PRO A 162 -18.04 4.42 -6.40
CA PRO A 162 -18.51 5.15 -7.58
C PRO A 162 -18.36 6.67 -7.41
N LEU A 163 -18.10 7.39 -8.51
CA LEU A 163 -18.07 8.87 -8.45
C LEU A 163 -19.47 9.49 -8.32
N SER A 164 -20.51 8.75 -8.72
CA SER A 164 -21.91 9.15 -8.61
C SER A 164 -22.75 8.00 -8.04
N PRO A 165 -23.56 8.23 -6.99
CA PRO A 165 -23.63 9.47 -6.20
C PRO A 165 -22.32 9.71 -5.42
N PRO A 166 -21.96 10.97 -5.11
CA PRO A 166 -20.69 11.31 -4.47
C PRO A 166 -20.50 10.69 -3.07
N ASP A 167 -21.61 10.30 -2.44
CA ASP A 167 -21.68 9.82 -1.06
C ASP A 167 -21.76 8.30 -0.97
N ALA A 168 -21.62 7.60 -2.11
CA ALA A 168 -21.65 6.14 -2.15
C ALA A 168 -20.67 5.54 -1.13
N PRO A 169 -21.03 4.44 -0.43
CA PRO A 169 -20.11 3.80 0.49
C PRO A 169 -18.93 3.17 -0.25
N TRP A 170 -17.80 3.02 0.44
CA TRP A 170 -16.71 2.19 -0.05
C TRP A 170 -17.15 0.73 -0.06
N ALA A 171 -16.94 0.06 -1.19
CA ALA A 171 -17.23 -1.34 -1.40
C ALA A 171 -15.92 -2.12 -1.52
N PHE A 172 -15.81 -3.22 -0.77
CA PHE A 172 -14.71 -4.17 -0.91
C PHE A 172 -14.68 -4.76 -2.32
N ARG A 173 -13.49 -4.86 -2.93
CA ARG A 173 -13.27 -5.56 -4.20
C ARG A 173 -12.44 -6.81 -4.05
N ASN A 174 -11.27 -6.68 -3.46
CA ASN A 174 -10.39 -7.81 -3.20
C ASN A 174 -9.42 -7.48 -2.07
N GLN A 175 -8.73 -8.51 -1.60
CA GLN A 175 -7.64 -8.40 -0.66
C GLN A 175 -6.49 -9.32 -1.03
N THR A 176 -5.30 -9.02 -0.55
CA THR A 176 -4.18 -9.95 -0.54
C THR A 176 -3.64 -10.00 0.88
N ARG A 177 -3.62 -11.19 1.48
CA ARG A 177 -3.06 -11.44 2.81
C ARG A 177 -1.84 -12.31 2.66
N LEU A 178 -0.71 -11.83 3.14
CA LEU A 178 0.59 -12.45 3.00
C LEU A 178 1.25 -12.64 4.35
N VAL A 179 2.06 -13.70 4.43
CA VAL A 179 2.98 -13.99 5.53
C VAL A 179 4.35 -14.19 4.93
N ARG A 180 5.37 -13.59 5.56
CA ARG A 180 6.76 -13.70 5.13
C ARG A 180 7.24 -15.15 5.20
N VAL A 181 7.99 -15.59 4.19
CA VAL A 181 8.61 -16.92 4.15
C VAL A 181 9.95 -16.87 4.88
N GLY A 182 10.19 -17.83 5.78
CA GLY A 182 11.45 -17.93 6.54
C GLY A 182 11.61 -16.87 7.64
N GLY A 183 10.50 -16.33 8.15
CA GLY A 183 10.47 -15.47 9.34
C GLY A 183 10.67 -16.26 10.63
#